data_AF-A0A0R3RQE4-F1
#
_entry.id   AF-A0A0R3RQE4-F1
#
_cell.length_a   1.000
_cell.length_b   1.000
_cell.length_c   1.000
_cell.angle_alpha   90.00
_cell.angle_beta   90.00
_cell.angle_gamma   90.00
#
_symmetry.space_group_name_H-M   'P 1'
#
loop_
_entity.id
_entity.type
_entity.pdbx_description
1 polymer ?
#
loop_
_entity_poly.entity_id
_entity_poly.type
_entity_poly.pdbx_seq_one_letter_code
_entity_poly.pdbx_strand_id
1 'polypeptide(L)'
;MWRSWFDLLLLVALFHSSCSSDSDQELNLFDEDDLRSRLVMIDGNMYFHAARQKNISFIAGAGGSIYFGEKNLNLLPELTEFEVMKEEMDKTKGRVNQLVRMANLFKRQIKLKSGDVAALNRKVSLYFTLKL
;
A
#
# COMPACT_ATOMS: atom_id res chain seq x y z
N MET A 1 5.92 -48.09 -56.09
CA MET A 1 6.28 -47.98 -54.66
C MET A 1 7.04 -46.70 -54.31
N TRP A 2 6.86 -45.57 -55.05
CA TRP A 2 7.59 -44.31 -54.77
C TRP A 2 6.75 -43.21 -54.13
N ARG A 3 5.41 -43.30 -54.17
CA ARG A 3 4.51 -42.29 -53.58
C ARG A 3 4.58 -42.24 -52.05
N SER A 4 4.80 -43.38 -51.40
CA SER A 4 4.80 -43.50 -49.93
C SER A 4 5.97 -42.76 -49.24
N TRP A 5 7.09 -42.53 -49.92
CA TRP A 5 8.23 -41.85 -49.33
C TRP A 5 8.06 -40.34 -49.36
N PHE A 6 7.37 -39.82 -50.38
CA PHE A 6 6.96 -38.42 -50.44
C PHE A 6 5.93 -38.09 -49.37
N ASP A 7 4.98 -38.98 -49.10
CA ASP A 7 4.03 -38.81 -47.99
C ASP A 7 4.72 -38.80 -46.62
N LEU A 8 5.77 -39.62 -46.45
CA LEU A 8 6.56 -39.66 -45.21
C LEU A 8 7.42 -38.40 -45.04
N LEU A 9 8.02 -37.90 -46.12
CA LEU A 9 8.72 -36.61 -46.16
C LEU A 9 7.77 -35.44 -45.88
N LEU A 10 6.54 -35.48 -46.41
CA LEU A 10 5.52 -34.47 -46.15
C LEU A 10 5.10 -34.48 -44.68
N LEU A 11 4.93 -35.67 -44.08
CA LEU A 11 4.64 -35.81 -42.66
C LEU A 11 5.77 -35.27 -41.80
N VAL A 12 7.04 -35.60 -42.08
CA VAL A 12 8.19 -35.04 -41.35
C VAL A 12 8.30 -33.53 -41.51
N ALA A 13 8.02 -32.99 -42.70
CA ALA A 13 7.99 -31.54 -42.95
C ALA A 13 6.82 -30.83 -42.24
N LEU A 14 5.66 -31.48 -42.12
CA LEU A 14 4.49 -30.96 -41.41
C LEU A 14 4.59 -31.12 -39.88
N PHE A 15 5.36 -32.10 -39.40
CA PHE A 15 5.65 -32.33 -37.98
C PHE A 15 6.95 -31.70 -37.48
N HIS A 16 7.71 -31.02 -38.35
CA HIS A 16 8.46 -29.84 -37.94
C HIS A 16 7.49 -28.70 -37.61
N SER A 17 6.59 -28.98 -36.65
CA SER A 17 6.17 -28.02 -35.66
C SER A 17 7.46 -27.34 -35.23
N SER A 18 7.60 -26.10 -35.66
CA SER A 18 8.63 -25.21 -35.18
C SER A 18 8.53 -25.24 -33.67
N CYS A 19 9.36 -26.05 -33.03
CA CYS A 19 9.81 -25.78 -31.67
C CYS A 19 10.64 -24.51 -31.82
N SER A 20 9.91 -23.40 -31.97
CA SER A 20 10.41 -22.07 -31.84
C SER A 20 10.85 -22.04 -30.39
N SER A 21 12.13 -22.30 -30.15
CA SER A 21 12.80 -21.70 -29.01
C SER A 21 12.41 -20.23 -29.08
N ASP A 22 11.73 -19.71 -28.05
CA ASP A 22 11.49 -18.28 -27.93
C ASP A 22 12.86 -17.62 -28.00
N SER A 23 13.18 -17.14 -29.20
CA SER A 23 14.48 -16.72 -29.63
C SER A 23 14.69 -15.32 -29.11
N ASP A 24 15.65 -15.12 -28.20
CA ASP A 24 16.32 -13.85 -27.87
C ASP A 24 15.48 -12.57 -28.04
N GLN A 25 14.18 -12.64 -27.75
CA GLN A 25 13.30 -11.50 -27.83
C GLN A 25 13.68 -10.69 -26.61
N GLU A 26 14.14 -9.47 -26.87
CA GLU A 26 14.26 -8.43 -25.86
C GLU A 26 12.95 -8.42 -25.08
N LEU A 27 12.98 -9.02 -23.89
CA LEU A 27 11.80 -9.27 -23.09
C LEU A 27 11.33 -7.93 -22.57
N ASN A 28 10.40 -7.31 -23.31
CA ASN A 28 9.72 -6.13 -22.84
C ASN A 28 8.72 -6.55 -21.76
N LEU A 29 9.22 -6.66 -20.52
CA LEU A 29 8.48 -7.14 -19.35
C LEU A 29 7.24 -6.27 -19.04
N PHE A 30 7.22 -5.05 -19.60
CA PHE A 30 6.19 -4.03 -19.42
C PHE A 30 5.40 -3.74 -20.71
N ASP A 31 5.40 -4.67 -21.67
CA ASP A 31 4.49 -4.58 -22.81
C ASP A 31 3.03 -4.77 -22.33
N GLU A 32 2.28 -3.67 -22.25
CA GLU A 32 0.88 -3.68 -21.82
C GLU A 32 -0.08 -4.29 -22.85
N ASP A 33 0.36 -4.46 -24.10
CA ASP A 33 -0.42 -5.09 -25.17
C ASP A 33 -0.15 -6.58 -25.30
N ASP A 34 0.71 -7.15 -24.44
CA ASP A 34 0.98 -8.57 -24.46
C ASP A 34 -0.28 -9.39 -24.11
N LEU A 35 -0.57 -10.36 -24.98
CA LEU A 35 -1.70 -11.27 -24.85
C LEU A 35 -1.35 -12.51 -24.01
N ARG A 36 -0.08 -12.73 -23.68
CA ARG A 36 0.42 -13.93 -22.98
C ARG A 36 0.86 -13.62 -21.55
N SER A 37 0.30 -14.37 -20.60
CA SER A 37 0.78 -14.33 -19.21
C SER A 37 2.00 -15.23 -19.08
N ARG A 38 3.01 -14.80 -18.32
CA ARG A 38 4.31 -15.48 -18.24
C ARG A 38 4.94 -15.34 -16.86
N LEU A 39 5.74 -16.34 -16.49
CA LEU A 39 6.65 -16.31 -15.36
C LEU A 39 8.07 -16.29 -15.90
N VAL A 40 8.86 -15.28 -15.54
CA VAL A 40 10.22 -15.09 -16.05
C VAL A 40 11.17 -14.92 -14.88
N MET A 41 12.39 -15.46 -14.99
CA MET A 41 13.48 -15.21 -14.04
C MET A 41 14.55 -14.34 -14.69
N ILE A 42 14.84 -13.18 -14.11
CA ILE A 42 15.84 -12.22 -14.59
C ILE A 42 16.72 -11.81 -13.41
N ASP A 43 18.04 -11.99 -13.53
CA ASP A 43 19.02 -11.66 -12.48
C ASP A 43 18.67 -12.25 -11.10
N GLY A 44 18.11 -13.47 -11.07
CA GLY A 44 17.70 -14.16 -9.85
C GLY A 44 16.36 -13.71 -9.27
N ASN A 45 15.68 -12.75 -9.88
CA ASN A 45 14.35 -12.30 -9.49
C ASN A 45 13.27 -13.01 -10.32
N MET A 46 12.19 -13.44 -9.67
CA MET A 46 11.02 -13.99 -10.36
C MET A 46 9.99 -12.88 -10.64
N TYR A 47 9.60 -12.76 -11.90
CA TYR A 47 8.59 -11.84 -12.37
C TYR A 47 7.36 -12.60 -12.86
N PHE A 48 6.20 -12.23 -12.33
CA PHE A 48 4.92 -12.71 -12.80
C PHE A 48 4.28 -11.60 -13.63
N HIS A 49 4.16 -11.81 -14.93
CA HIS A 49 3.53 -10.86 -15.86
C HIS A 49 2.13 -11.38 -16.23
N ALA A 50 1.10 -10.59 -15.91
CA ALA A 50 -0.26 -10.83 -16.34
C ALA A 50 -0.48 -10.19 -17.72
N ALA A 51 -1.00 -10.95 -18.66
CA ALA A 51 -1.42 -10.40 -19.95
C ALA A 51 -2.53 -9.37 -19.80
N ARG A 52 -2.73 -8.59 -20.85
CA ARG A 52 -3.86 -7.66 -20.96
C ARG A 52 -5.19 -8.33 -20.62
N GLN A 53 -5.92 -7.73 -19.69
CA GLN A 53 -7.22 -8.25 -19.18
C GLN A 53 -7.15 -9.65 -18.55
N LYS A 54 -5.97 -10.10 -18.09
CA LYS A 54 -5.80 -11.32 -17.32
C LYS A 54 -5.31 -11.00 -15.91
N ASN A 55 -5.54 -11.93 -14.99
CA ASN A 55 -5.09 -11.83 -13.61
C ASN A 55 -4.11 -12.96 -13.29
N ILE A 56 -3.19 -12.69 -12.36
CA ILE A 56 -2.40 -13.73 -11.70
C ILE A 56 -3.07 -14.03 -10.36
N SER A 57 -3.51 -15.26 -10.18
CA SER A 57 -4.20 -15.69 -8.97
C SER A 57 -3.41 -16.79 -8.28
N PHE A 58 -3.16 -16.61 -6.99
CA PHE A 58 -2.60 -17.64 -6.12
C PHE A 58 -3.71 -18.13 -5.21
N ILE A 59 -4.02 -19.43 -5.28
CA ILE A 59 -5.11 -20.04 -4.52
C ILE A 59 -4.52 -21.12 -3.63
N ALA A 60 -4.71 -20.98 -2.32
CA ALA A 60 -4.39 -22.03 -1.37
C ALA A 60 -5.62 -22.92 -1.14
N GLY A 61 -5.39 -24.24 -1.02
CA GLY A 61 -6.44 -25.20 -0.68
C GLY A 61 -6.95 -25.04 0.76
N ALA A 62 -7.93 -25.86 1.14
CA ALA A 62 -8.46 -25.87 2.50
C ALA A 62 -7.34 -26.17 3.53
N GLY A 63 -7.12 -25.24 4.45
CA GLY A 63 -6.03 -25.31 5.44
C GLY A 63 -4.65 -24.86 4.93
N GLY A 64 -4.54 -24.48 3.66
CA GLY A 64 -3.32 -23.86 3.11
C GLY A 64 -3.21 -22.38 3.47
N SER A 65 -1.99 -21.85 3.48
CA SER A 65 -1.74 -20.42 3.67
C SER A 65 -0.66 -19.96 2.71
N ILE A 66 -0.80 -18.74 2.21
CA ILE A 66 0.18 -18.11 1.33
C ILE A 66 1.03 -17.19 2.20
N TYR A 67 2.34 -17.27 2.04
CA TYR A 67 3.29 -16.44 2.79
C TYR A 67 4.08 -15.53 1.86
N PHE A 68 4.33 -14.30 2.30
CA PHE A 68 5.27 -13.38 1.67
C PHE A 68 6.41 -13.09 2.65
N GLY A 69 7.58 -13.69 2.39
CA GLY A 69 8.64 -13.81 3.39
C GLY A 69 8.15 -14.63 4.58
N GLU A 70 8.23 -14.07 5.78
CA GLU A 70 7.76 -14.70 7.02
C GLU A 70 6.27 -14.39 7.34
N LYS A 71 5.59 -13.59 6.51
CA LYS A 71 4.24 -13.09 6.80
C LYS A 71 3.16 -13.95 6.14
N ASN A 72 2.22 -14.46 6.93
CA ASN A 72 1.02 -15.11 6.42
C ASN A 72 0.04 -14.07 5.86
N LEU A 73 -0.30 -14.18 4.57
CA LEU A 73 -1.22 -13.24 3.90
C LEU A 73 -2.66 -13.35 4.41
N ASN A 74 -3.06 -14.49 4.99
CA ASN A 74 -4.39 -14.66 5.57
C ASN A 74 -4.62 -13.83 6.85
N LEU A 75 -3.54 -13.28 7.44
CA LEU A 75 -3.59 -12.43 8.63
C LEU A 75 -3.50 -10.94 8.29
N LEU A 76 -3.43 -10.59 7.00
CA LEU A 76 -3.47 -9.19 6.60
C LEU A 76 -4.89 -8.65 6.81
N PRO A 77 -5.02 -7.45 7.39
CA PRO A 77 -6.34 -6.84 7.55
C PRO A 77 -6.97 -6.67 6.18
N GLU A 78 -8.27 -6.92 6.10
CA GLU A 78 -9.01 -6.66 4.88
C GLU A 78 -8.97 -5.16 4.55
N LEU A 79 -9.07 -4.83 3.25
CA LEU A 79 -9.10 -3.43 2.80
C LEU A 79 -10.19 -2.62 3.51
N THR A 80 -11.33 -3.25 3.80
CA THR A 80 -12.45 -2.68 4.55
C THR A 80 -12.08 -2.34 5.99
N GLU A 81 -11.37 -3.22 6.68
CA GLU A 81 -10.88 -2.97 8.05
C GLU A 81 -9.87 -1.82 8.09
N PHE A 82 -9.02 -1.73 7.06
CA PHE A 82 -8.08 -0.64 6.92
C PHE A 82 -8.78 0.72 6.69
N GLU A 83 -9.83 0.74 5.88
CA GLU A 83 -10.65 1.95 5.65
C GLU A 83 -11.36 2.43 6.92
N VAL A 84 -11.95 1.50 7.68
CA VAL A 84 -12.58 1.81 8.97
C VAL A 84 -11.57 2.37 9.97
N MET A 85 -10.40 1.72 10.10
CA MET A 85 -9.32 2.19 10.97
C MET A 85 -8.86 3.61 10.58
N LYS A 86 -8.78 3.90 9.27
CA LYS A 86 -8.41 5.22 8.76
C LYS A 86 -9.44 6.29 9.15
N GLU A 87 -10.73 5.99 9.02
CA GLU A 87 -11.81 6.91 9.41
C GLU A 87 -11.78 7.21 10.92
N GLU A 88 -11.60 6.18 11.76
CA GLU A 88 -11.50 6.35 13.21
C GLU A 88 -10.28 7.20 13.62
N MET A 89 -9.16 7.00 12.92
CA MET A 89 -7.95 7.79 13.14
C MET A 89 -8.17 9.26 12.78
N ASP A 90 -8.82 9.55 11.66
CA ASP A 90 -9.12 10.92 11.23
C ASP A 90 -10.07 11.63 12.20
N LYS A 91 -11.10 10.92 12.69
CA LYS A 91 -11.99 11.41 13.74
C LYS A 91 -11.24 11.74 15.03
N THR A 92 -10.34 10.85 15.45
CA THR A 92 -9.53 11.02 16.66
C THR A 92 -8.58 12.21 16.52
N LYS A 93 -7.93 12.37 15.36
CA LYS A 93 -7.09 13.54 15.05
C LYS A 93 -7.88 14.84 15.13
N GLY A 94 -9.11 14.86 14.62
CA GLY A 94 -10.02 16.00 14.75
C GLY A 94 -10.29 16.38 16.21
N ARG A 95 -10.61 15.39 17.05
CA ARG A 95 -10.86 15.59 18.49
C ARG A 95 -9.63 16.11 19.23
N VAL A 96 -8.44 15.57 18.94
CA VAL A 96 -7.18 16.03 19.54
C VAL A 96 -6.91 17.49 19.17
N ASN A 97 -7.10 17.86 17.90
CA ASN A 97 -6.93 19.25 17.45
C ASN A 97 -7.88 20.22 18.16
N GLN A 98 -9.13 19.82 18.39
CA GLN A 98 -10.09 20.62 19.14
C GLN A 98 -9.66 20.79 20.60
N LEU A 99 -9.19 19.72 21.25
CA LEU A 99 -8.70 19.76 22.62
C LEU A 99 -7.49 20.71 22.75
N VAL A 100 -6.55 20.65 21.80
CA VAL A 100 -5.40 21.57 21.76
C VAL A 100 -5.84 23.03 21.64
N ARG A 101 -6.85 23.32 20.81
CA ARG A 101 -7.41 24.68 20.70
C ARG A 101 -8.03 25.15 22.02
N MET A 102 -8.81 24.29 22.69
CA MET A 102 -9.41 24.60 23.99
C MET A 102 -8.35 24.85 25.07
N ALA A 103 -7.31 24.01 25.13
CA ALA A 103 -6.21 24.18 26.07
C ALA A 103 -5.47 25.52 25.86
N ASN A 104 -5.28 25.94 24.60
CA ASN A 104 -4.68 27.23 24.28
C ASN A 104 -5.56 28.42 24.70
N LEU A 105 -6.88 28.33 24.52
CA LEU A 105 -7.81 29.36 25.00
C LEU A 105 -7.78 29.46 26.52
N PHE A 106 -7.80 28.31 27.21
CA PHE A 106 -7.75 28.26 28.67
C PHE A 106 -6.45 28.86 29.21
N LYS A 107 -5.31 28.52 28.59
CA LYS A 107 -4.00 29.12 28.90
C LYS A 107 -4.02 30.65 28.78
N ARG A 108 -4.66 31.20 27.73
CA ARG A 108 -4.81 32.66 27.57
C ARG A 108 -5.68 33.28 28.66
N GLN A 109 -6.80 32.63 29.02
CA GLN A 109 -7.67 33.12 30.10
C GLN A 109 -6.96 33.14 31.46
N ILE A 110 -6.19 32.10 31.79
CA ILE A 110 -5.38 32.07 33.02
C ILE A 110 -4.39 33.23 33.01
N LYS A 111 -3.67 33.44 31.90
CA LYS A 111 -2.69 34.53 31.77
C LYS A 111 -3.33 35.89 32.02
N LEU A 112 -4.48 36.18 31.41
CA LEU A 112 -5.21 37.43 31.61
C LEU A 112 -5.63 37.62 33.06
N LYS A 113 -6.33 36.63 33.65
CA LYS A 113 -6.76 36.70 35.05
C LYS A 113 -5.60 36.85 36.03
N SER A 114 -4.48 36.17 35.77
CA SER A 114 -3.28 36.31 36.60
C SER A 114 -2.70 37.74 36.56
N GLY A 115 -2.78 38.39 35.39
CA GLY A 115 -2.40 39.79 35.23
C GLY A 115 -3.31 40.75 36.01
N ASP A 116 -4.63 40.52 35.94
CA ASP A 116 -5.62 41.32 36.68
C ASP A 116 -5.40 41.22 38.19
N VAL A 117 -5.15 40.00 38.70
CA VAL A 117 -4.84 39.76 40.12
C VAL A 117 -3.55 40.45 40.53
N ALA A 118 -2.50 40.39 39.70
CA ALA A 118 -1.24 41.06 39.98
C ALA A 118 -1.40 42.60 40.01
N ALA A 119 -2.18 43.17 39.10
CA ALA A 119 -2.48 44.60 39.07
C ALA A 119 -3.29 45.04 40.30
N LEU A 120 -4.28 44.25 40.71
CA LEU A 120 -5.05 44.49 41.93
C LEU A 120 -4.16 44.43 43.17
N ASN A 121 -3.27 43.44 43.27
CA ASN A 121 -2.35 43.30 44.39
C ASN A 121 -1.41 44.51 44.53
N ARG A 122 -0.91 45.05 43.40
CA ARG A 122 -0.12 46.30 43.40
C ARG A 122 -0.92 47.50 43.91
N LYS A 123 -2.18 47.65 43.50
CA LYS A 123 -3.05 48.74 43.97
C LYS A 123 -3.29 48.65 45.48
N VAL A 124 -3.59 47.46 45.99
CA VAL A 124 -3.81 47.21 47.42
C VAL A 124 -2.54 47.52 48.21
N SER A 125 -1.39 47.03 47.74
CA SER A 125 -0.09 47.30 48.40
C SER A 125 0.20 48.80 48.50
N LEU A 126 0.02 49.56 47.42
CA LEU A 126 0.17 51.02 47.42
C LEU A 126 -0.76 51.71 48.43
N TYR A 127 -2.00 51.25 48.54
CA TYR A 127 -2.98 51.79 49.47
C TYR A 127 -2.55 51.63 50.93
N PHE A 128 -1.88 50.52 51.26
CA PHE A 128 -1.33 50.29 52.59
C PHE A 128 -0.04 51.08 52.83
N THR A 129 0.83 51.25 51.82
CA THR A 129 2.06 52.04 51.95
C THR A 129 1.80 53.54 52.12
N LEU A 130 0.73 54.07 51.53
CA LEU A 130 0.37 55.50 51.61
C LEU A 130 -0.40 55.88 52.89
N LYS A 131 -0.82 54.90 53.70
CA LYS A 131 -1.60 55.11 54.94
C LYS A 131 -0.78 54.92 56.23
N LEU A 132 0.50 54.59 56.11
CA LEU A 132 1.50 54.53 57.18
C LEU A 132 2.43 55.73 57.06
#